data_AF-A0A1G7Y455-F1
#
_entry.id   AF-A0A1G7Y455-F1
#
_cell.length_a   1.000
_cell.length_b   1.000
_cell.length_c   1.000
_cell.angle_alpha   90.00
_cell.angle_beta   90.00
_cell.angle_gamma   90.00
#
_symmetry.space_group_name_H-M   'P 1'
#
loop_
_entity.id
_entity.type
_entity.pdbx_description
1 polymer ?
#
loop_
_entity_poly.entity_id
_entity_poly.type
_entity_poly.pdbx_seq_one_letter_code
_entity_poly.pdbx_strand_id
1 'polypeptide(L)' 'MADTCYYCGHDMQNAHCVTFYDSNTERNELLCDECYAEWLESTKG' A
#
# COMPACT_ATOMS: atom_id res chain seq x y z
N MET A 1 11.11 5.00 13.81
CA MET A 1 9.88 5.50 13.19
C MET A 1 9.22 4.28 12.61
N ALA A 2 8.05 3.92 13.12
CA ALA A 2 7.25 2.89 12.51
C ALA A 2 6.31 3.59 11.53
N ASP A 3 6.27 3.07 10.31
CA ASP A 3 5.37 3.56 9.28
C ASP A 3 3.98 2.98 9.54
N THR A 4 2.94 3.67 9.10
CA THR A 4 1.56 3.24 9.32
C THR A 4 0.97 2.79 8.00
N CYS A 5 0.35 1.61 7.97
CA CYS A 5 -0.28 1.11 6.76
C CYS A 5 -1.45 2.02 6.36
N TYR A 6 -1.44 2.51 5.12
CA TYR A 6 -2.51 3.35 4.58
C TYR A 6 -3.87 2.64 4.60
N TYR A 7 -3.88 1.33 4.37
CA TYR A 7 -5.12 0.57 4.25
C TYR A 7 -5.72 0.18 5.60
N CYS A 8 -4.93 -0.40 6.50
CA CYS A 8 -5.42 -0.89 7.79
C CYS A 8 -5.13 0.04 8.97
N GLY A 9 -4.31 1.08 8.80
CA GLY A 9 -3.95 2.03 9.86
C GLY A 9 -3.07 1.46 10.97
N HIS A 10 -2.59 0.22 10.81
CA HIS A 10 -1.72 -0.42 11.79
C HIS A 10 -0.26 0.03 11.64
N ASP A 11 0.41 0.10 12.78
CA ASP A 11 1.83 0.37 12.90
C ASP A 11 2.63 -0.83 12.35
N MET A 12 3.53 -0.57 11.42
CA MET A 12 4.28 -1.59 10.69
C MET A 12 5.77 -1.24 10.63
N GLN A 13 6.60 -2.28 10.75
CA GLN A 13 8.05 -2.13 10.65
C GLN A 13 8.54 -2.21 9.20
N ASN A 14 7.80 -2.89 8.33
CA ASN A 14 8.09 -2.99 6.89
C ASN A 14 6.94 -2.37 6.11
N ALA A 15 7.24 -1.25 5.47
CA ALA A 15 6.32 -0.53 4.61
C ALA A 15 6.67 -0.82 3.14
N HIS A 16 5.68 -1.30 2.38
CA HIS A 16 5.78 -1.47 0.93
C HIS A 16 5.12 -0.28 0.24
N CYS A 17 5.90 0.41 -0.60
CA CYS A 17 5.42 1.54 -1.38
C CYS A 17 4.66 1.02 -2.61
N VAL A 18 3.39 1.38 -2.74
CA VAL A 18 2.55 1.06 -3.90
C VAL A 18 2.12 2.33 -4.62
N THR A 19 1.95 2.25 -5.92
CA THR A 19 1.46 3.37 -6.75
C THR A 19 0.00 3.14 -7.08
N PHE A 20 -0.89 3.93 -6.50
CA PHE A 20 -2.28 3.99 -6.88
C PHE A 20 -2.47 4.92 -8.08
N TYR A 21 -3.15 4.42 -9.10
CA TYR A 21 -3.53 5.18 -10.27
C TYR A 21 -4.97 5.66 -10.10
N ASP A 22 -5.15 6.87 -9.59
CA ASP A 22 -6.45 7.54 -9.64
C ASP A 22 -6.57 8.33 -10.96
N SER A 23 -7.79 8.61 -11.41
CA SER A 23 -8.21 9.06 -12.77
C SER A 23 -7.34 10.13 -13.50
N ASN A 24 -6.40 10.79 -12.84
CA ASN A 24 -5.35 11.57 -13.49
C ASN A 24 -4.04 11.70 -12.67
N THR A 25 -3.88 10.96 -11.57
CA THR A 25 -2.76 11.16 -10.64
C THR A 25 -2.27 9.85 -10.07
N GLU A 26 -0.96 9.65 -10.17
CA GLU A 26 -0.23 8.58 -9.50
C GLU A 26 0.01 9.02 -8.05
N ARG A 27 -0.45 8.23 -7.09
CA ARG A 27 -0.19 8.47 -5.66
C ARG A 27 0.58 7.30 -5.08
N ASN A 28 1.71 7.59 -4.44
CA ASN A 28 2.48 6.60 -3.72
C ASN A 28 1.99 6.51 -2.27
N GLU A 29 1.49 5.34 -1.89
CA GLU A 29 1.01 5.04 -0.55
C GLU A 29 1.77 3.85 0.04
N LEU A 30 1.77 3.75 1.37
CA LEU A 30 2.48 2.69 2.09
C LEU A 30 1.51 1.61 2.57
N LEU A 31 1.83 0.34 2.29
CA LEU A 31 1.07 -0.81 2.74
C LEU A 31 1.95 -1.77 3.56
N CYS A 32 1.32 -2.51 4.47
CA CYS A 32 1.98 -3.62 5.15
C CYS A 32 2.09 -4.83 4.21
N ASP A 33 2.90 -5.82 4.57
CA ASP A 33 3.06 -7.07 3.80
C ASP A 33 1.71 -7.72 3.43
N GLU A 34 0.75 -7.75 4.36
CA GLU A 34 -0.58 -8.35 4.12
C GLU A 34 -1.38 -7.55 3.08
N CYS A 35 -1.57 -6.24 3.30
CA CYS A 35 -2.33 -5.40 2.37
C CYS A 35 -1.62 -5.24 1.02
N TYR A 36 -0.29 -5.28 1.01
CA TYR A 36 0.51 -5.26 -0.21
C TYR A 36 0.29 -6.51 -1.06
N ALA A 37 0.22 -7.70 -0.42
CA ALA A 37 -0.08 -8.94 -1.10
C ALA A 37 -1.48 -8.90 -1.75
N GLU A 38 -2.51 -8.47 -1.01
CA GLU A 38 -3.86 -8.31 -1.56
C GLU A 38 -3.93 -7.29 -2.69
N TRP A 39 -3.19 -6.18 -2.56
CA TRP A 39 -3.09 -5.16 -3.60
C TRP A 39 -2.43 -5.73 -4.86
N LEU A 40 -1.32 -6.48 -4.73
CA LEU A 40 -0.66 -7.15 -5.86
C LEU A 40 -1.62 -8.08 -6.60
N GLU A 41 -2.41 -8.88 -5.87
CA GLU A 41 -3.42 -9.74 -6.48
C GLU A 41 -4.49 -8.93 -7.23
N SER A 42 -4.91 -7.79 -6.68
CA SER A 42 -5.89 -6.88 -7.29
C SER A 42 -5.35 -6.19 -8.55
N THR A 43 -4.04 -5.87 -8.59
CA THR A 43 -3.40 -5.25 -9.76
C THR A 43 -3.11 -6.22 -10.91
N LYS A 44 -3.23 -7.52 -10.67
CA LYS A 44 -2.91 -8.56 -11.66
C LYS A 44 -4.03 -8.80 -12.69
N GLY A 45 -5.04 -7.91 -12.74
CA GLY A 45 -6.20 -7.95 -13.62
C GLY A 45 -6.00 -7.22 -14.94
#